data_AF-A0A354NZA7-F1
#
_entry.id   AF-A0A354NZA7-F1
#
_cell.length_a   1.000
_cell.length_b   1.000
_cell.length_c   1.000
_cell.angle_alpha   90.00
_cell.angle_beta   90.00
_cell.angle_gamma   90.00
#
_symmetry.space_group_name_H-M   'P 1'
#
loop_
_entity.id
_entity.type
_entity.pdbx_description
1 polymer ?
#
loop_
_entity_poly.entity_id
_entity_poly.type
_entity_poly.pdbx_seq_one_letter_code
_entity_poly.pdbx_strand_id
1 'polypeptide(L)' 'APWEMGFSYGRGLQAAPLAVWGGDPANVEAAKQAYFHRARLTGAARRGEYSMEMASVAD' A
#
# COMPACT_ATOMS: atom_id res chain seq x y z
N ALA A 1 -18.94 5.84 -13.76
CA ALA A 1 -19.66 6.85 -12.95
C ALA A 1 -19.19 8.24 -13.38
N PRO A 2 -19.99 9.31 -13.21
CA PRO A 2 -19.59 10.64 -13.69
C PRO A 2 -18.52 11.33 -12.80
N TRP A 3 -18.19 10.75 -11.64
CA TRP A 3 -17.09 11.22 -10.78
C TRP A 3 -16.09 10.11 -10.51
N GLU A 4 -14.82 10.48 -10.43
CA GLU A 4 -13.74 9.60 -10.01
C GLU A 4 -13.93 9.24 -8.53
N MET A 5 -13.95 7.94 -8.24
CA MET A 5 -13.77 7.46 -6.88
C MET A 5 -12.28 7.23 -6.63
N GLY A 6 -11.78 7.75 -5.53
CA GLY A 6 -10.38 7.70 -5.15
C GLY A 6 -10.22 7.63 -3.65
N PHE A 7 -8.96 7.57 -3.20
CA PHE A 7 -8.63 7.42 -1.80
C PHE A 7 -7.65 8.52 -1.38
N SER A 8 -7.85 9.03 -0.16
CA SER A 8 -6.89 9.89 0.54
C SER A 8 -6.60 9.24 1.88
N TYR A 9 -5.59 8.39 1.92
CA TYR A 9 -5.30 7.52 3.06
C TYR A 9 -4.03 7.95 3.78
N GLY A 10 -4.13 8.11 5.10
CA GLY A 10 -2.97 8.13 6.01
C GLY A 10 -2.60 6.70 6.41
N ARG A 11 -3.16 6.22 7.53
CA ARG A 11 -2.87 4.88 8.08
C ARG A 11 -3.02 3.73 7.07
N GLY A 12 -3.99 3.80 6.15
CA GLY A 12 -4.23 2.75 5.14
C GLY A 12 -3.08 2.53 4.14
N LEU A 13 -2.18 3.51 3.98
CA LEU A 13 -0.96 3.40 3.18
C LEU A 13 0.31 3.30 4.04
N GLN A 14 0.31 3.92 5.23
CA GLN A 14 1.51 4.10 6.03
C GLN A 14 1.73 3.04 7.13
N ALA A 15 0.69 2.31 7.56
CA ALA A 15 0.83 1.36 8.68
C ALA A 15 1.87 0.26 8.43
N ALA A 16 1.77 -0.44 7.30
CA ALA A 16 2.72 -1.51 6.92
C ALA A 16 4.16 -1.01 6.74
N PRO A 17 4.45 0.03 5.93
CA PRO A 17 5.83 0.51 5.78
C PRO A 17 6.40 1.09 7.07
N LEU A 18 5.59 1.69 7.95
CA LEU A 18 6.04 2.17 9.25
C LEU A 18 6.46 1.01 10.17
N ALA A 19 5.70 -0.09 10.16
CA ALA A 19 6.04 -1.31 10.89
C ALA A 19 7.33 -1.95 10.37
N VAL A 20 7.50 -2.03 9.04
CA VAL A 20 8.72 -2.55 8.41
C VAL A 20 9.94 -1.66 8.68
N TRP A 21 9.76 -0.35 8.64
CA TRP A 21 10.87 0.59 8.88
C TRP A 21 11.37 0.49 10.33
N GLY A 22 10.47 0.52 11.31
CA GLY A 22 10.81 0.44 12.73
C GLY A 22 11.71 1.57 13.24
N GLY A 23 11.92 2.63 12.45
CA GLY A 23 12.87 3.70 12.75
C GLY A 23 14.33 3.39 12.38
N ASP A 24 14.61 2.21 11.83
CA ASP A 24 15.97 1.79 11.46
C ASP A 24 16.31 2.25 10.02
N PRO A 25 17.35 3.09 9.82
CA PRO A 25 17.79 3.48 8.49
C PRO A 25 18.13 2.32 7.55
N ALA A 26 18.55 1.16 8.07
CA ALA A 26 18.83 -0.03 7.26
C ALA A 26 17.57 -0.59 6.58
N ASN A 27 16.38 -0.36 7.15
CA ASN A 27 15.11 -0.90 6.66
C ASN A 27 14.40 0.02 5.67
N VAL A 28 14.99 1.17 5.31
CA VAL A 28 14.34 2.17 4.45
C VAL A 28 13.90 1.56 3.10
N GLU A 29 14.72 0.70 2.49
CA GLU A 29 14.36 0.11 1.21
C GLU A 29 13.23 -0.92 1.35
N ALA A 30 13.26 -1.76 2.39
CA ALA A 30 12.18 -2.69 2.68
C ALA A 30 10.85 -1.95 2.95
N ALA A 31 10.90 -0.85 3.70
CA ALA A 31 9.73 -0.01 3.98
C ALA A 31 9.18 0.64 2.71
N LYS A 32 10.03 1.10 1.78
CA LYS A 32 9.58 1.60 0.47
C LYS A 32 8.85 0.52 -0.32
N GLN A 33 9.37 -0.71 -0.35
CA GLN A 33 8.71 -1.82 -1.05
C GLN A 33 7.33 -2.12 -0.45
N ALA A 34 7.20 -2.13 0.88
CA ALA A 34 5.90 -2.27 1.55
C ALA A 34 4.93 -1.14 1.20
N TYR A 35 5.40 0.11 1.16
CA TYR A 35 4.59 1.24 0.73
C TYR A 35 4.14 1.11 -0.73
N PHE A 36 5.05 0.76 -1.65
CA PHE A 36 4.73 0.58 -3.06
C PHE A 36 3.74 -0.55 -3.29
N HIS A 37 3.87 -1.64 -2.55
CA HIS A 37 2.89 -2.73 -2.58
C HIS A 37 1.50 -2.22 -2.19
N ARG A 38 1.36 -1.55 -1.04
CA ARG A 38 0.10 -0.94 -0.60
C ARG A 38 -0.47 0.06 -1.62
N ALA A 39 0.38 0.90 -2.20
CA ALA A 39 -0.03 1.85 -3.23
C ALA A 39 -0.57 1.14 -4.49
N ARG A 40 0.06 0.04 -4.92
CA ARG A 40 -0.42 -0.79 -6.04
C ARG A 40 -1.77 -1.42 -5.76
N LEU A 41 -1.97 -2.00 -4.57
CA LEU A 41 -3.26 -2.58 -4.18
C LEU A 41 -4.37 -1.52 -4.16
N THR A 42 -4.08 -0.35 -3.58
CA THR A 42 -5.03 0.76 -3.47
C THR A 42 -5.36 1.32 -4.85
N GLY A 43 -4.38 1.40 -5.76
CA GLY A 43 -4.59 1.78 -7.15
C GLY A 43 -5.44 0.76 -7.93
N ALA A 44 -5.23 -0.54 -7.71
CA ALA A 44 -6.06 -1.59 -8.31
C ALA A 44 -7.50 -1.54 -7.77
N ALA A 45 -7.68 -1.32 -6.46
CA ALA A 45 -8.99 -1.18 -5.84
C ALA A 45 -9.78 0.00 -6.43
N ARG A 46 -9.09 1.12 -6.71
CA ARG A 46 -9.69 2.31 -7.34
C ARG A 46 -10.28 1.98 -8.72
N ARG A 47 -9.61 1.10 -9.47
CA ARG A 47 -10.03 0.67 -10.80
C ARG A 47 -11.00 -0.52 -10.78
N GLY A 48 -11.30 -1.08 -9.60
CA GLY A 48 -12.09 -2.31 -9.49
C GLY A 48 -11.33 -3.58 -9.90
N GLU A 49 -10.00 -3.54 -9.92
CA GLU A 49 -9.12 -4.63 -10.36
C GLU A 49 -8.50 -5.40 -9.18
N TYR A 50 -8.74 -4.98 -7.94
CA TYR A 50 -8.17 -5.63 -6.77
C TYR A 50 -8.73 -7.04 -6.59
N SER A 51 -7.85 -8.00 -6.33
CA SER A 51 -8.21 -9.36 -5.90
C SER A 51 -7.46 -9.74 -4.61
N MET A 52 -8.01 -10.70 -3.88
CA MET A 52 -7.40 -11.19 -2.63
C MET A 52 -6.02 -11.84 -2.85
N GLU A 53 -5.77 -12.41 -4.03
CA GLU A 53 -4.49 -13.02 -4.38
C GLU A 53 -3.36 -11.98 -4.41
N MET A 54 -3.67 -10.73 -4.79
CA MET A 54 -2.70 -9.64 -4.86
C MET A 54 -2.15 -9.26 -3.48
N ALA A 55 -2.92 -9.46 -2.40
CA ALA A 55 -2.52 -9.10 -1.05
C ALA A 55 -1.50 -10.08 -0.43
N SER A 56 -1.38 -11.30 -0.98
CA SER A 56 -0.61 -12.40 -0.37
C SER A 56 0.91 -12.23 -0.35
N VAL A 57 1.46 -11.15 -0.93
CA VAL A 57 2.91 -11.05 -1.18
C VAL A 57 3.64 -10.17 -0.16
N ALA A 58 2.97 -9.46 0.76
CA ALA A 58 3.66 -8.48 1.62
C ALA A 58 3.03 -8.16 2.99
N ASP A 59 2.29 -9.09 3.61
CA ASP A 59 1.89 -8.99 5.02
C ASP A 59 2.71 -9.95 5.90
#